data_AF-A0A6H0Y4Y8-F1
#
_entry.id   AF-A0A6H0Y4Y8-F1
#
_cell.length_a   1.000
_cell.length_b   1.000
_cell.length_c   1.000
_cell.angle_alpha   90.00
_cell.angle_beta   90.00
_cell.angle_gamma   90.00
#
_symmetry.space_group_name_H-M   'P 1'
#
loop_
_entity.id
_entity.type
_entity.pdbx_description
1 polymer ?
#
loop_
_entity_poly.entity_id
_entity_poly.type
_entity_poly.pdbx_seq_one_letter_code
_entity_poly.pdbx_strand_id
1 'polypeptide(L)'
;MDAFLRNWRQDALSKQQYDSAIFIGNKVLALTNADFDTIALAQIHFAAGNYTRALSFVSREDLIQRSPECKYLAAHCYVKQNRYEAALTLLGDKNPLNLATTTDSARRKLQHIDRQHIPKTLKSRPPERVDRSEERDLEDADKIKYEAGMCYLRGLCYAKQNAFDKAKECYKDAVRIDVQCFEAFDQLTKNFLMSPAEEWTFLNTLNFDSVSPSGEKNADTVDFVRNLYITRLSKYARPEEFAGAIETLSSHYKLAENADILLARAELLFASSRYQQALELTSKIVTKDPR
;
A
#
# COMPACT_ATOMS: atom_id res chain seq x y z
N MET A 1 -3.55 6.71 33.06
CA MET A 1 -3.18 8.05 32.56
C MET A 1 -2.66 7.96 31.13
N ASP A 2 -1.79 7.00 30.83
CA ASP A 2 -1.18 6.81 29.50
C ASP A 2 -2.18 6.56 28.37
N ALA A 3 -3.18 5.70 28.59
CA ALA A 3 -4.23 5.43 27.60
C ALA A 3 -5.03 6.70 27.23
N PHE A 4 -5.33 7.54 28.22
CA PHE A 4 -6.00 8.82 28.00
C PHE A 4 -5.15 9.76 27.13
N LEU A 5 -3.85 9.88 27.43
CA LEU A 5 -2.95 10.74 26.66
C LEU A 5 -2.72 10.21 25.23
N ARG A 6 -2.64 8.88 25.04
CA ARG A 6 -2.55 8.26 23.71
C ARG A 6 -3.81 8.51 22.88
N ASN A 7 -5.00 8.40 23.49
CA ASN A 7 -6.25 8.71 22.81
C ASN A 7 -6.36 10.19 22.46
N TRP A 8 -5.98 11.09 23.37
CA TRP A 8 -5.96 12.53 23.10
C TRP A 8 -4.97 12.87 21.97
N ARG A 9 -3.78 12.28 21.97
CA ARG A 9 -2.81 12.40 20.86
C ARG A 9 -3.43 11.99 19.52
N GLN A 10 -4.12 10.85 19.48
CA GLN A 10 -4.73 10.32 18.26
C GLN A 10 -5.90 11.19 17.77
N ASP A 11 -6.73 11.69 18.69
CA ASP A 11 -7.83 12.62 18.39
C ASP A 11 -7.31 13.97 17.88
N ALA A 12 -6.22 14.49 18.45
CA ALA A 12 -5.58 15.70 17.95
C ALA A 12 -5.02 15.50 16.53
N LEU A 13 -4.42 14.33 16.26
CA LEU A 13 -3.89 13.98 14.95
C LEU A 13 -5.01 13.84 13.90
N SER A 14 -6.13 13.20 14.23
CA SER A 14 -7.26 13.06 13.30
C SER A 14 -7.91 14.41 12.97
N LYS A 15 -7.88 15.37 13.90
CA LYS A 15 -8.32 16.76 13.72
C LYS A 15 -7.26 17.67 13.06
N GLN A 16 -6.10 17.12 12.66
CA GLN A 16 -4.98 17.87 12.09
C GLN A 16 -4.41 18.96 13.02
N GLN A 17 -4.61 18.84 14.33
CA GLN A 17 -4.05 19.75 15.34
C GLN A 17 -2.65 19.30 15.74
N TYR A 18 -1.68 19.52 14.84
CA TYR A 18 -0.34 18.96 14.98
C TYR A 18 0.41 19.46 16.22
N ASP A 19 0.31 20.74 16.58
CA ASP A 19 1.01 21.28 17.76
C ASP A 19 0.51 20.62 19.05
N SER A 20 -0.82 20.44 19.18
CA SER A 20 -1.44 19.71 20.29
C SER A 20 -0.97 18.26 20.32
N ALA A 21 -0.98 17.58 19.17
CA ALA A 21 -0.55 16.19 19.08
C ALA A 21 0.94 16.02 19.43
N ILE A 22 1.81 16.95 19.00
CA ILE A 22 3.24 16.96 19.33
C ILE A 22 3.43 17.23 20.83
N PHE A 23 2.74 18.21 21.39
CA PHE A 23 2.85 18.55 22.81
C PHE A 23 2.51 17.35 23.70
N ILE A 24 1.39 16.68 23.43
CA ILE A 24 0.94 15.50 24.16
C ILE A 24 1.84 14.29 23.87
N GLY A 25 2.21 14.06 22.61
CA GLY A 25 3.10 12.97 22.22
C GLY A 25 4.45 13.01 22.94
N ASN A 26 5.04 14.20 23.10
CA ASN A 26 6.27 14.36 23.89
C ASN A 26 6.09 13.98 25.36
N LYS A 27 4.93 14.30 25.96
CA LYS A 27 4.64 13.95 27.36
C LYS A 27 4.42 12.45 27.53
N VAL A 28 3.71 11.82 26.60
CA VAL A 28 3.54 10.35 26.59
C VAL A 28 4.90 9.67 26.48
N LEU A 29 5.73 10.08 25.52
CA LEU A 29 7.06 9.49 25.34
C LEU A 29 7.95 9.66 26.59
N ALA A 30 7.91 10.83 27.24
CA ALA A 30 8.66 11.06 28.46
C ALA A 30 8.20 10.19 29.65
N LEU A 31 6.91 9.82 29.69
CA LEU A 31 6.35 8.96 30.73
C LEU A 31 6.63 7.48 30.48
N THR A 32 6.47 7.01 29.24
CA THR A 32 6.54 5.58 28.90
C THR A 32 7.93 5.13 28.46
N ASN A 33 8.72 6.03 27.85
CA ASN A 33 9.96 5.73 27.16
C ASN A 33 9.86 4.51 26.22
N ALA A 34 8.67 4.31 25.63
CA ALA A 34 8.37 3.15 24.81
C ALA A 34 8.67 3.41 23.33
N ASP A 35 9.13 2.38 22.63
CA ASP A 35 9.44 2.47 21.20
C ASP A 35 8.19 2.80 20.36
N PHE A 36 7.04 2.18 20.68
CA PHE A 36 5.76 2.48 20.01
C PHE A 36 5.37 3.97 20.12
N ASP A 37 5.56 4.59 21.29
CA ASP A 37 5.27 6.01 21.48
C ASP A 37 6.28 6.91 20.77
N THR A 38 7.53 6.44 20.59
CA THR A 38 8.55 7.11 19.78
C THR A 38 8.15 7.15 18.31
N ILE A 39 7.68 6.01 17.77
CA ILE A 39 7.21 5.90 16.38
C ILE A 39 6.00 6.80 16.16
N ALA A 40 5.02 6.75 17.06
CA ALA A 40 3.83 7.59 16.95
C ALA A 40 4.17 9.09 16.99
N LEU A 41 5.12 9.52 17.82
CA LEU A 41 5.59 10.90 17.83
C LEU A 41 6.30 11.27 16.51
N ALA A 42 7.10 10.36 15.96
CA ALA A 42 7.74 10.55 14.66
C ALA A 42 6.72 10.68 13.52
N GLN A 43 5.65 9.88 13.53
CA GLN A 43 4.54 9.97 12.57
C GLN A 43 3.83 11.32 12.65
N ILE A 44 3.60 11.84 13.85
CA ILE A 44 3.00 13.17 14.03
C ILE A 44 3.92 14.25 13.46
N HIS A 45 5.22 14.19 13.73
CA HIS A 45 6.19 15.11 13.13
C HIS A 45 6.23 15.00 11.60
N PHE A 46 6.13 13.79 11.06
CA PHE A 46 6.05 13.56 9.61
C PHE A 46 4.78 14.19 9.01
N ALA A 47 3.62 13.99 9.64
CA ALA A 47 2.34 14.57 9.21
C ALA A 47 2.37 16.11 9.26
N ALA A 48 3.07 16.68 10.25
CA ALA A 48 3.30 18.12 10.37
C ALA A 48 4.35 18.69 9.38
N GLY A 49 4.95 17.87 8.51
CA GLY A 49 6.00 18.28 7.56
C GLY A 49 7.40 18.43 8.16
N ASN A 50 7.58 18.12 9.45
CA ASN A 50 8.84 18.26 10.18
C ASN A 50 9.74 17.02 9.99
N TYR A 51 10.17 16.73 8.76
CA TYR A 51 10.87 15.49 8.40
C TYR A 51 12.22 15.28 9.11
N THR A 52 13.01 16.33 9.32
CA THR A 52 14.29 16.25 10.03
C THR A 52 14.09 15.81 11.49
N ARG A 53 13.04 16.34 12.13
CA ARG A 53 12.71 16.01 13.51
C ARG A 53 12.14 14.60 13.62
N ALA A 54 11.26 14.21 12.69
CA ALA A 54 10.78 12.84 12.58
C ALA A 54 11.97 11.85 12.47
N LEU A 55 12.93 12.12 11.58
CA LEU A 55 14.15 11.30 11.44
C LEU A 55 14.92 11.17 12.75
N SER A 56 15.10 12.23 13.53
CA SER A 56 15.86 12.14 14.79
C SER A 56 15.30 11.12 15.78
N PHE A 57 13.99 10.86 15.75
CA PHE A 57 13.35 9.84 16.58
C PHE A 57 13.50 8.42 16.04
N VAL A 58 13.44 8.24 14.71
CA VAL A 58 13.49 6.92 14.06
C VAL A 58 14.87 6.49 13.56
N SER A 59 15.87 7.38 13.56
CA SER A 59 17.22 7.09 13.05
C SER A 59 18.07 6.23 13.99
N ARG A 60 17.53 5.80 15.14
CA ARG A 60 18.23 4.89 16.04
C ARG A 60 18.33 3.50 15.39
N GLU A 61 19.55 2.98 15.25
CA GLU A 61 19.81 1.74 14.51
C GLU A 61 19.10 0.52 15.12
N ASP A 62 18.99 0.46 16.44
CA ASP A 62 18.28 -0.59 17.19
C ASP A 62 16.80 -0.65 16.82
N LEU A 63 16.18 0.51 16.65
CA LEU A 63 14.76 0.66 16.38
C LEU A 63 14.43 0.36 14.90
N ILE A 64 15.31 0.75 13.98
CA ILE A 64 15.19 0.45 12.55
C ILE A 64 15.25 -1.05 12.28
N GLN A 65 16.15 -1.77 12.96
CA GLN A 65 16.29 -3.22 12.77
C GLN A 65 15.11 -4.01 13.34
N ARG A 66 14.51 -3.54 14.44
CA ARG A 66 13.39 -4.22 15.10
C ARG A 66 12.03 -3.97 14.47
N SER A 67 11.81 -2.79 13.88
CA SER A 67 10.48 -2.39 13.40
C SER A 67 10.50 -1.97 11.93
N PRO A 68 9.78 -2.70 11.04
CA PRO A 68 9.67 -2.31 9.64
C PRO A 68 8.92 -1.00 9.44
N GLU A 69 8.00 -0.65 10.36
CA GLU A 69 7.32 0.64 10.39
C GLU A 69 8.31 1.80 10.55
N CYS A 70 9.28 1.67 11.48
CA CYS A 70 10.34 2.66 11.67
C CYS A 70 11.19 2.82 10.42
N LYS A 71 11.60 1.70 9.84
CA LYS A 71 12.44 1.67 8.63
C LYS A 71 11.72 2.33 7.46
N TYR A 72 10.44 2.00 7.26
CA TYR A 72 9.59 2.63 6.26
C TYR A 72 9.45 4.15 6.50
N LEU A 73 9.13 4.58 7.72
CA LEU A 73 8.96 6.00 8.04
C LEU A 73 10.25 6.78 7.85
N ALA A 74 11.39 6.23 8.27
CA ALA A 74 12.70 6.85 8.08
C ALA A 74 13.05 7.01 6.58
N ALA A 75 12.85 5.95 5.79
CA ALA A 75 13.03 6.00 4.34
C ALA A 75 12.10 7.04 3.69
N HIS A 76 10.84 7.10 4.12
CA HIS A 76 9.87 8.07 3.62
C HIS A 76 10.29 9.52 3.95
N CYS A 77 10.81 9.77 5.15
CA CYS A 77 11.37 11.08 5.50
C CYS A 77 12.53 11.49 4.60
N TYR A 78 13.43 10.56 4.26
CA TYR A 78 14.54 10.84 3.32
C TYR A 78 14.03 11.17 1.92
N VAL A 79 13.04 10.41 1.42
CA VAL A 79 12.40 10.67 0.12
C VAL A 79 11.74 12.05 0.10
N LYS A 80 11.01 12.45 1.16
CA LYS A 80 10.40 13.78 1.27
C LYS A 80 11.41 14.93 1.33
N GLN A 81 12.62 14.64 1.80
CA GLN A 81 13.75 15.58 1.79
C GLN A 81 14.60 15.52 0.50
N ASN A 82 14.17 14.76 -0.51
CA ASN A 82 14.91 14.52 -1.76
C ASN A 82 16.29 13.86 -1.56
N ARG A 83 16.50 13.17 -0.44
CA ARG A 83 17.75 12.45 -0.12
C ARG A 83 17.63 10.99 -0.54
N TYR A 84 17.54 10.75 -1.85
CA TYR A 84 17.23 9.42 -2.39
C TYR A 84 18.32 8.38 -2.09
N GLU A 85 19.60 8.74 -2.16
CA GLU A 85 20.72 7.83 -1.84
C GLU A 85 20.65 7.29 -0.41
N ALA A 86 20.31 8.15 0.55
CA ALA A 86 20.18 7.77 1.95
C ALA A 86 18.98 6.85 2.18
N ALA A 87 17.86 7.12 1.50
CA ALA A 87 16.70 6.23 1.51
C ALA A 87 17.04 4.85 0.94
N LEU A 88 17.79 4.81 -0.15
CA LEU A 88 18.20 3.59 -0.83
C LEU A 88 19.15 2.75 0.02
N THR A 89 20.12 3.40 0.66
CA THR A 89 21.04 2.76 1.62
C THR A 89 20.28 2.11 2.78
N LEU A 90 19.26 2.80 3.31
CA LEU A 90 18.43 2.29 4.40
C LEU A 90 17.53 1.13 3.95
N LEU A 91 16.88 1.26 2.79
CA LEU A 91 15.97 0.24 2.25
C LEU A 91 16.72 -1.00 1.73
N GLY A 92 17.98 -0.84 1.33
CA GLY A 92 18.80 -1.83 0.64
C GLY A 92 18.37 -2.03 -0.82
N ASP A 93 19.22 -2.68 -1.60
CA ASP A 93 19.02 -2.82 -3.05
C ASP A 93 18.10 -3.98 -3.46
N LYS A 94 17.79 -4.90 -2.53
CA LYS A 94 17.07 -6.14 -2.82
C LYS A 94 15.63 -6.08 -2.29
N ASN A 95 14.69 -6.47 -3.15
CA ASN A 95 13.30 -6.67 -2.77
C ASN A 95 13.13 -8.04 -2.08
N PRO A 96 12.26 -8.16 -1.07
CA PRO A 96 11.96 -9.43 -0.42
C PRO A 96 11.03 -10.29 -1.31
N LEU A 97 11.61 -10.94 -2.33
CA LEU A 97 10.89 -11.77 -3.30
C LEU A 97 10.11 -12.93 -2.65
N ASN A 98 10.50 -13.35 -1.44
CA ASN A 98 9.85 -14.42 -0.68
C ASN A 98 8.44 -14.05 -0.19
N LEU A 99 8.15 -12.75 -0.09
CA LEU A 99 6.85 -12.21 0.36
C LEU A 99 5.86 -12.05 -0.80
N ALA A 100 6.30 -12.20 -2.05
CA ALA A 100 5.42 -12.08 -3.21
C ALA A 100 4.35 -13.17 -3.17
N THR A 101 3.08 -12.75 -3.10
CA THR A 101 1.95 -13.66 -3.16
C THR A 101 1.64 -13.96 -4.63
N THR A 102 1.71 -15.23 -5.01
CA THR A 102 1.38 -15.67 -6.38
C THR A 102 0.20 -16.61 -6.34
N THR A 103 -0.63 -16.56 -7.38
CA THR A 103 -1.76 -17.48 -7.59
C THR A 103 -1.32 -18.94 -7.66
N ASP A 104 -0.04 -19.19 -7.96
CA ASP A 104 0.53 -20.51 -8.17
C ASP A 104 0.58 -21.35 -6.88
N SER A 105 -0.42 -22.24 -6.74
CA SER A 105 -0.67 -23.13 -5.60
C SER A 105 0.51 -24.04 -5.24
N ALA A 106 1.44 -24.27 -6.17
CA ALA A 106 2.65 -25.06 -5.94
C ALA A 106 3.65 -24.38 -4.99
N ARG A 107 3.76 -23.03 -5.03
CA ARG A 107 4.63 -22.26 -4.12
C ARG A 107 4.04 -22.09 -2.72
N ARG A 108 2.70 -22.02 -2.60
CA ARG A 108 1.99 -21.97 -1.31
C ARG A 108 2.26 -23.20 -0.43
N LYS A 109 2.47 -24.38 -1.03
CA LYS A 109 2.81 -25.61 -0.28
C LYS A 109 4.23 -25.59 0.28
N LEU A 110 5.20 -24.94 -0.37
CA LEU A 110 6.56 -24.82 0.16
C LEU A 110 6.66 -23.86 1.35
N GLN A 111 5.84 -22.80 1.40
CA GLN A 111 5.80 -21.86 2.53
C GLN A 111 5.21 -22.47 3.82
N HIS A 112 4.32 -23.45 3.72
CA HIS A 112 3.72 -24.11 4.90
C HIS A 112 4.51 -25.30 5.45
N ILE A 113 5.48 -25.85 4.70
CA ILE A 113 6.26 -27.01 5.14
C ILE A 113 7.32 -26.61 6.19
N ASP A 114 7.84 -25.38 6.16
CA ASP A 114 8.92 -24.94 7.05
C ASP A 114 8.45 -24.58 8.48
N ARG A 115 7.13 -24.53 8.72
CA ARG A 115 6.53 -24.21 10.04
C ARG A 115 6.10 -25.44 10.86
N GLN A 116 6.29 -26.67 10.37
CA GLN A 116 5.72 -27.87 11.03
C GLN A 116 6.69 -28.75 11.84
N HIS A 117 7.97 -28.40 11.99
CA HIS A 117 8.89 -29.21 12.82
C HIS A 117 9.19 -28.59 14.19
N ILE A 118 8.22 -28.67 15.10
CA ILE A 118 8.48 -28.70 16.55
C ILE A 118 7.79 -29.95 17.11
N PRO A 119 8.52 -30.94 17.65
CA PRO A 119 7.90 -32.16 18.16
C PRO A 119 7.07 -31.84 19.42
N LYS A 120 5.78 -32.18 19.40
CA LYS A 120 4.88 -32.09 20.54
C LYS A 120 5.20 -33.20 21.55
N THR A 121 5.79 -32.84 22.69
CA THR A 121 5.81 -33.69 23.89
C THR A 121 4.60 -33.38 24.80
N LEU A 122 4.14 -34.40 25.50
CA LEU A 122 2.82 -34.54 26.11
C LEU A 122 2.48 -33.60 27.30
N LYS A 123 1.16 -33.33 27.39
CA LYS A 123 0.29 -33.06 28.57
C LYS A 123 0.51 -31.79 29.41
N SER A 124 -0.41 -30.84 29.24
CA SER A 124 -1.33 -30.35 30.30
C SER A 124 -2.28 -29.31 29.69
N ARG A 125 -3.55 -29.32 30.11
CA ARG A 125 -4.62 -28.43 29.60
C ARG A 125 -4.53 -27.08 30.33
N PRO A 126 -4.31 -25.93 29.66
CA PRO A 126 -4.49 -24.62 30.26
C PRO A 126 -5.84 -24.01 29.85
N PRO A 127 -6.32 -22.99 30.58
CA PRO A 127 -7.65 -22.44 30.43
C PRO A 127 -7.75 -21.55 29.18
N GLU A 128 -8.97 -21.47 28.64
CA GLU A 128 -9.55 -20.40 27.80
C GLU A 128 -8.53 -19.45 27.11
N ARG A 129 -7.93 -19.93 26.01
CA ARG A 129 -7.09 -19.13 25.11
C ARG A 129 -7.98 -18.39 24.13
N VAL A 130 -8.41 -17.18 24.47
CA VAL A 130 -8.95 -16.23 23.50
C VAL A 130 -7.78 -15.41 22.91
N ASP A 131 -7.77 -15.29 21.58
CA ASP A 131 -7.20 -14.19 20.77
C ASP A 131 -5.69 -13.93 20.56
N ARG A 132 -4.77 -14.84 20.90
CA ARG A 132 -3.33 -14.61 20.61
C ARG A 132 -2.86 -15.05 19.23
N SER A 133 -3.68 -15.69 18.42
CA SER A 133 -3.35 -16.07 17.05
C SER A 133 -3.67 -14.95 16.08
N GLU A 134 -4.86 -14.38 16.20
CA GLU A 134 -5.34 -13.30 15.31
C GLU A 134 -4.47 -12.04 15.45
N GLU A 135 -4.11 -11.64 16.68
CA GLU A 135 -3.19 -10.52 16.92
C GLU A 135 -1.81 -10.74 16.26
N ARG A 136 -1.30 -11.98 16.25
CA ARG A 136 -0.02 -12.31 15.58
C ARG A 136 -0.15 -12.35 14.06
N ASP A 137 -1.27 -12.84 13.54
CA ASP A 137 -1.54 -12.86 12.11
C ASP A 137 -1.74 -11.43 11.56
N LEU A 138 -2.34 -10.53 12.36
CA LEU A 138 -2.46 -9.09 12.07
C LEU A 138 -1.10 -8.38 12.08
N GLU A 139 -0.27 -8.64 13.09
CA GLU A 139 1.10 -8.11 13.14
C GLU A 139 1.94 -8.58 11.95
N ASP A 140 1.78 -9.83 11.51
CA ASP A 140 2.45 -10.34 10.32
C ASP A 140 1.89 -9.70 9.03
N ALA A 141 0.58 -9.44 8.95
CA ALA A 141 -0.03 -8.72 7.83
C ALA A 141 0.46 -7.26 7.72
N ASP A 142 0.58 -6.55 8.84
CA ASP A 142 1.06 -5.17 8.83
C ASP A 142 2.55 -5.08 8.46
N LYS A 143 3.37 -6.04 8.89
CA LYS A 143 4.76 -6.16 8.42
C LYS A 143 4.82 -6.32 6.90
N ILE A 144 3.95 -7.17 6.31
CA ILE A 144 3.88 -7.37 4.86
C ILE A 144 3.55 -6.05 4.13
N LYS A 145 2.58 -5.28 4.64
CA LYS A 145 2.23 -3.96 4.06
C LYS A 145 3.40 -2.98 4.11
N TYR A 146 4.15 -2.94 5.21
CA TYR A 146 5.35 -2.10 5.31
C TYR A 146 6.44 -2.54 4.32
N GLU A 147 6.61 -3.85 4.09
CA GLU A 147 7.53 -4.38 3.08
C GLU A 147 7.13 -3.99 1.66
N ALA A 148 5.83 -4.08 1.32
CA ALA A 148 5.31 -3.57 0.05
C ALA A 148 5.56 -2.06 -0.11
N GLY A 149 5.27 -1.27 0.94
CA GLY A 149 5.53 0.17 0.97
C GLY A 149 7.02 0.52 0.82
N MET A 150 7.91 -0.29 1.41
CA MET A 150 9.36 -0.14 1.25
C MET A 150 9.82 -0.43 -0.19
N CYS A 151 9.25 -1.44 -0.85
CA CYS A 151 9.46 -1.69 -2.29
C CYS A 151 8.98 -0.52 -3.17
N TYR A 152 7.83 0.06 -2.84
CA TYR A 152 7.35 1.26 -3.52
C TYR A 152 8.32 2.45 -3.35
N LEU A 153 8.76 2.75 -2.13
CA LEU A 153 9.73 3.83 -1.88
C LEU A 153 11.06 3.60 -2.60
N ARG A 154 11.52 2.35 -2.69
CA ARG A 154 12.71 1.97 -3.46
C ARG A 154 12.52 2.26 -4.95
N GLY A 155 11.37 1.89 -5.50
CA GLY A 155 11.00 2.20 -6.88
C GLY A 155 11.00 3.70 -7.15
N LEU A 156 10.47 4.50 -6.21
CA LEU A 156 10.45 5.96 -6.29
C LEU A 156 11.86 6.56 -6.29
N CYS A 157 12.76 6.04 -5.44
CA CYS A 157 14.16 6.47 -5.42
C CYS A 157 14.85 6.16 -6.76
N TYR A 158 14.69 4.94 -7.28
CA TYR A 158 15.27 4.58 -8.58
C TYR A 158 14.70 5.40 -9.74
N ALA A 159 13.40 5.68 -9.74
CA ALA A 159 12.78 6.54 -10.74
C ALA A 159 13.37 7.96 -10.70
N LYS A 160 13.62 8.51 -9.50
CA LYS A 160 14.27 9.81 -9.32
C LYS A 160 15.75 9.84 -9.73
N GLN A 161 16.41 8.68 -9.74
CA GLN A 161 17.77 8.49 -10.27
C GLN A 161 17.79 8.15 -11.77
N ASN A 162 16.64 8.17 -12.46
CA ASN A 162 16.48 7.76 -13.86
C ASN A 162 16.79 6.27 -14.14
N ALA A 163 16.81 5.43 -13.11
CA ALA A 163 16.97 3.98 -13.24
C ALA A 163 15.59 3.30 -13.41
N PHE A 164 14.91 3.58 -14.52
CA PHE A 164 13.52 3.18 -14.74
C PHE A 164 13.29 1.66 -14.76
N ASP A 165 14.24 0.88 -15.27
CA ASP A 165 14.12 -0.59 -15.27
C ASP A 165 14.12 -1.16 -13.85
N LYS A 166 14.98 -0.63 -12.97
CA LYS A 166 15.00 -1.02 -11.55
C LYS A 166 13.74 -0.53 -10.84
N ALA A 167 13.29 0.69 -11.15
CA ALA A 167 12.08 1.25 -10.57
C ALA A 167 10.85 0.39 -10.90
N LYS A 168 10.71 0.00 -12.16
CA LYS A 168 9.65 -0.89 -12.66
C LYS A 168 9.60 -2.20 -11.88
N GLU A 169 10.72 -2.90 -11.73
CA GLU A 169 10.72 -4.17 -11.01
C GLU A 169 10.41 -3.98 -9.51
N CYS A 170 10.87 -2.89 -8.88
CA CYS A 170 10.51 -2.57 -7.50
C CYS A 170 9.01 -2.30 -7.32
N TYR A 171 8.38 -1.56 -8.24
CA TYR A 171 6.94 -1.34 -8.21
C TYR A 171 6.16 -2.63 -8.46
N LYS A 172 6.59 -3.48 -9.40
CA LYS A 172 5.95 -4.79 -9.65
C LYS A 172 6.03 -5.68 -8.41
N ASP A 173 7.16 -5.69 -7.73
CA ASP A 173 7.32 -6.45 -6.49
C ASP A 173 6.45 -5.90 -5.36
N ALA A 174 6.30 -4.58 -5.24
CA ALA A 174 5.39 -3.97 -4.26
C ALA A 174 3.94 -4.48 -4.43
N VAL A 175 3.42 -4.47 -5.66
CA VAL A 175 2.04 -4.91 -5.96
C VAL A 175 1.88 -6.43 -5.81
N ARG A 176 2.93 -7.23 -6.06
CA ARG A 176 2.91 -8.69 -5.82
C ARG A 176 2.88 -9.03 -4.34
N ILE A 177 3.53 -8.23 -3.50
CA ILE A 177 3.52 -8.40 -2.05
C ILE A 177 2.16 -7.98 -1.50
N ASP A 178 1.68 -6.81 -1.90
CA ASP A 178 0.37 -6.28 -1.50
C ASP A 178 -0.38 -5.67 -2.70
N VAL A 179 -1.46 -6.34 -3.11
CA VAL A 179 -2.35 -5.88 -4.19
C VAL A 179 -3.09 -4.59 -3.79
N GLN A 180 -3.11 -4.21 -2.53
CA GLN A 180 -3.69 -2.93 -2.08
C GLN A 180 -2.71 -1.76 -2.22
N CYS A 181 -1.44 -1.99 -2.57
CA CYS A 181 -0.45 -0.95 -2.84
C CYS A 181 -0.68 -0.30 -4.22
N PHE A 182 -1.81 0.41 -4.34
CA PHE A 182 -2.26 1.02 -5.59
C PHE A 182 -1.28 2.08 -6.10
N GLU A 183 -0.59 2.82 -5.22
CA GLU A 183 0.39 3.82 -5.64
C GLU A 183 1.51 3.22 -6.50
N ALA A 184 1.97 2.00 -6.19
CA ALA A 184 2.97 1.32 -7.00
C ALA A 184 2.42 0.91 -8.37
N PHE A 185 1.18 0.42 -8.42
CA PHE A 185 0.51 0.09 -9.68
C PHE A 185 0.25 1.33 -10.54
N ASP A 186 -0.18 2.44 -9.92
CA ASP A 186 -0.38 3.72 -10.60
C ASP A 186 0.92 4.26 -11.19
N GLN A 187 2.06 4.17 -10.46
CA GLN A 187 3.36 4.56 -11.02
C GLN A 187 3.77 3.73 -12.25
N LEU A 188 3.37 2.44 -12.31
CA LEU A 188 3.66 1.58 -13.46
C LEU A 188 2.88 2.01 -14.70
N THR A 189 1.58 2.27 -14.56
CA THR A 189 0.71 2.61 -15.70
C THR A 189 0.83 4.08 -16.09
N LYS A 190 0.80 5.01 -15.13
CA LYS A 190 0.86 6.47 -15.36
C LYS A 190 2.15 6.92 -16.04
N ASN A 191 3.27 6.26 -15.74
CA ASN A 191 4.57 6.55 -16.36
C ASN A 191 4.91 5.61 -17.52
N PHE A 192 3.96 4.78 -17.98
CA PHE A 192 4.15 3.84 -19.09
C PHE A 192 5.39 2.93 -18.95
N LEU A 193 5.63 2.42 -17.73
CA LEU A 193 6.80 1.56 -17.44
C LEU A 193 6.64 0.13 -17.99
N MET A 194 5.44 -0.24 -18.41
CA MET A 194 5.11 -1.53 -19.01
C MET A 194 4.49 -1.32 -20.38
N SER A 195 4.72 -2.28 -21.28
CA SER A 195 3.97 -2.31 -22.53
C SER A 195 2.52 -2.74 -22.26
N PRO A 196 1.54 -2.37 -23.11
CA PRO A 196 0.15 -2.79 -22.92
C PRO A 196 -0.03 -4.31 -22.77
N ALA A 197 0.77 -5.12 -23.49
CA ALA A 197 0.72 -6.58 -23.33
C ALA A 197 1.24 -7.04 -21.96
N GLU A 198 2.34 -6.43 -21.49
CA GLU A 198 2.93 -6.74 -20.19
C GLU A 198 2.01 -6.35 -19.03
N GLU A 199 1.28 -5.24 -19.14
CA GLU A 199 0.30 -4.82 -18.13
C GLU A 199 -0.75 -5.91 -17.87
N TRP A 200 -1.33 -6.47 -18.93
CA TRP A 200 -2.32 -7.55 -18.84
C TRP A 200 -1.71 -8.85 -18.32
N THR A 201 -0.49 -9.19 -18.76
CA THR A 201 0.23 -10.34 -18.21
C THR A 201 0.44 -10.16 -16.72
N PHE A 202 0.89 -8.98 -16.30
CA PHE A 202 1.14 -8.67 -14.89
C PHE A 202 -0.13 -8.76 -14.05
N LEU A 203 -1.23 -8.15 -14.50
CA LEU A 203 -2.54 -8.23 -13.83
C LEU A 203 -2.97 -9.68 -13.56
N ASN A 204 -2.76 -10.58 -14.53
CA ASN A 204 -3.11 -11.99 -14.40
C ASN A 204 -2.22 -12.77 -13.43
N THR A 205 -1.02 -12.27 -13.11
CA THR A 205 -0.13 -12.90 -12.12
C THR A 205 -0.45 -12.51 -10.67
N LEU A 206 -1.21 -11.43 -10.46
CA LEU A 206 -1.51 -10.89 -9.14
C LEU A 206 -2.50 -11.79 -8.37
N ASN A 207 -2.25 -11.94 -7.08
CA ASN A 207 -3.08 -12.74 -6.19
C ASN A 207 -4.11 -11.86 -5.47
N PHE A 208 -5.26 -11.62 -6.10
CA PHE A 208 -6.33 -10.83 -5.50
C PHE A 208 -7.03 -11.52 -4.31
N ASP A 209 -6.86 -12.84 -4.13
CA ASP A 209 -7.43 -13.58 -3.01
C ASP A 209 -6.92 -13.11 -1.64
N SER A 210 -5.83 -12.33 -1.59
CA SER A 210 -5.32 -11.74 -0.34
C SER A 210 -6.13 -10.52 0.12
N VAL A 211 -7.06 -10.02 -0.70
CA VAL A 211 -7.87 -8.84 -0.38
C VAL A 211 -9.12 -9.25 0.38
N SER A 212 -8.97 -9.48 1.69
CA SER A 212 -10.10 -9.77 2.59
C SER A 212 -10.05 -8.87 3.82
N PRO A 213 -11.06 -7.98 4.03
CA PRO A 213 -11.12 -7.11 5.20
C PRO A 213 -11.46 -7.88 6.51
N SER A 214 -12.00 -9.10 6.41
CA SER A 214 -12.51 -9.86 7.57
C SER A 214 -12.11 -11.35 7.56
N GLY A 215 -11.09 -11.73 6.79
CA GLY A 215 -10.65 -13.15 6.68
C GLY A 215 -11.57 -14.07 5.86
N GLU A 216 -12.77 -13.62 5.48
CA GLU A 216 -13.66 -14.34 4.56
C GLU A 216 -13.34 -14.00 3.10
N LYS A 217 -13.27 -15.03 2.25
CA LYS A 217 -13.05 -14.89 0.81
C LYS A 217 -14.31 -14.32 0.16
N ASN A 218 -14.31 -13.02 -0.09
CA ASN A 218 -15.38 -12.36 -0.83
C ASN A 218 -14.98 -12.26 -2.30
N ALA A 219 -15.50 -13.20 -3.11
CA ALA A 219 -15.29 -13.20 -4.56
C ALA A 219 -15.71 -11.85 -5.20
N ASP A 220 -16.71 -11.19 -4.63
CA ASP A 220 -17.16 -9.87 -5.04
C ASP A 220 -16.09 -8.78 -4.81
N THR A 221 -15.39 -8.80 -3.68
CA THR A 221 -14.27 -7.86 -3.40
C THR A 221 -13.11 -8.08 -4.36
N VAL A 222 -12.82 -9.34 -4.67
CA VAL A 222 -11.77 -9.72 -5.64
C VAL A 222 -12.08 -9.17 -7.03
N ASP A 223 -13.31 -9.39 -7.51
CA ASP A 223 -13.75 -8.89 -8.82
C ASP A 223 -13.76 -7.36 -8.86
N PHE A 224 -14.22 -6.71 -7.79
CA PHE A 224 -14.20 -5.25 -7.65
C PHE A 224 -12.79 -4.67 -7.82
N VAL A 225 -11.81 -5.16 -7.04
CA VAL A 225 -10.42 -4.64 -7.07
C VAL A 225 -9.77 -4.92 -8.41
N ARG A 226 -10.01 -6.10 -8.99
CA ARG A 226 -9.52 -6.44 -10.32
C ARG A 226 -10.07 -5.49 -11.38
N ASN A 227 -11.37 -5.21 -11.35
CA ASN A 227 -12.00 -4.27 -12.28
C ASN A 227 -11.46 -2.84 -12.11
N LEU A 228 -11.17 -2.39 -10.88
CA LEU A 228 -10.50 -1.09 -10.65
C LEU A 228 -9.10 -1.03 -11.28
N TYR A 229 -8.36 -2.14 -11.28
CA TYR A 229 -7.04 -2.18 -11.92
C TYR A 229 -7.18 -2.12 -13.45
N ILE A 230 -8.17 -2.82 -14.02
CA ILE A 230 -8.45 -2.81 -15.47
C ILE A 230 -8.73 -1.40 -15.98
N THR A 231 -9.48 -0.57 -15.24
CA THR A 231 -9.80 0.80 -15.68
C THR A 231 -8.58 1.74 -15.73
N ARG A 232 -7.44 1.35 -15.14
CA ARG A 232 -6.16 2.08 -15.23
C ARG A 232 -5.23 1.55 -16.32
N LEU A 233 -5.54 0.41 -16.93
CA LEU A 233 -4.71 -0.19 -17.98
C LEU A 233 -4.85 0.54 -19.32
N SER A 234 -3.93 0.24 -20.22
CA SER A 234 -4.02 0.73 -21.59
C SER A 234 -5.28 0.23 -22.30
N LYS A 235 -6.15 1.18 -22.63
CA LYS A 235 -7.43 1.03 -23.34
C LYS A 235 -7.36 0.43 -24.76
N TYR A 236 -6.16 0.29 -25.33
CA TYR A 236 -5.99 -0.19 -26.72
C TYR A 236 -5.83 -1.70 -26.82
N ALA A 237 -5.29 -2.37 -25.80
CA ALA A 237 -4.94 -3.78 -25.90
C ALA A 237 -6.18 -4.69 -25.86
N ARG A 238 -7.12 -4.40 -24.95
CA ARG A 238 -8.32 -5.22 -24.73
C ARG A 238 -9.54 -4.33 -24.44
N PRO A 239 -10.11 -3.67 -25.46
CA PRO A 239 -11.19 -2.71 -25.27
C PRO A 239 -12.49 -3.33 -24.74
N GLU A 240 -12.77 -4.61 -25.05
CA GLU A 240 -13.97 -5.31 -24.56
C GLU A 240 -13.89 -5.57 -23.05
N GLU A 241 -12.76 -6.07 -22.54
CA GLU A 241 -12.55 -6.28 -21.10
C GLU A 241 -12.57 -4.94 -20.34
N PHE A 242 -11.99 -3.89 -20.94
CA PHE A 242 -12.01 -2.54 -20.37
C PHE A 242 -13.44 -1.97 -20.30
N ALA A 243 -14.24 -2.13 -21.36
CA ALA A 243 -15.64 -1.72 -21.36
C ALA A 243 -16.48 -2.53 -20.37
N GLY A 244 -16.26 -3.84 -20.28
CA GLY A 244 -16.90 -4.72 -19.31
C GLY A 244 -16.62 -4.29 -17.87
N ALA A 245 -15.36 -4.00 -17.53
CA ALA A 245 -14.99 -3.51 -16.20
C ALA A 245 -15.70 -2.19 -15.85
N ILE A 246 -15.78 -1.24 -16.79
CA ILE A 246 -16.51 0.03 -16.58
C ILE A 246 -18.00 -0.23 -16.33
N GLU A 247 -18.63 -1.12 -17.11
CA GLU A 247 -20.05 -1.42 -16.95
C GLU A 247 -20.34 -2.12 -15.62
N THR A 248 -19.51 -3.10 -15.22
CA THR A 248 -19.63 -3.76 -13.92
C THR A 248 -19.45 -2.77 -12.77
N LEU A 249 -18.42 -1.92 -12.81
CA LEU A 249 -18.21 -0.87 -11.80
C LEU A 249 -19.37 0.15 -11.74
N SER A 250 -19.92 0.49 -12.90
CA SER A 250 -21.02 1.46 -12.99
C SER A 250 -22.33 0.89 -12.46
N SER A 251 -22.68 -0.34 -12.86
CA SER A 251 -23.97 -0.97 -12.58
C SER A 251 -23.98 -1.72 -11.24
N HIS A 252 -23.11 -2.73 -11.09
CA HIS A 252 -23.08 -3.61 -9.91
C HIS A 252 -22.62 -2.86 -8.66
N TYR A 253 -21.58 -2.03 -8.79
CA TYR A 253 -20.98 -1.29 -7.66
C TYR A 253 -21.43 0.17 -7.56
N LYS A 254 -22.36 0.61 -8.42
CA LYS A 254 -22.97 1.95 -8.39
C LYS A 254 -21.97 3.11 -8.50
N LEU A 255 -20.85 2.91 -9.22
CA LEU A 255 -19.82 3.94 -9.44
C LEU A 255 -19.99 4.76 -10.72
N ALA A 256 -21.18 4.72 -11.35
CA ALA A 256 -21.43 5.40 -12.62
C ALA A 256 -21.17 6.93 -12.60
N GLU A 257 -21.30 7.56 -11.43
CA GLU A 257 -21.11 9.01 -11.23
C GLU A 257 -19.74 9.39 -10.65
N ASN A 258 -18.84 8.41 -10.46
CA ASN A 258 -17.48 8.63 -10.00
C ASN A 258 -16.61 9.23 -11.13
N ALA A 259 -15.80 10.23 -10.80
CA ALA A 259 -14.99 10.97 -11.78
C ALA A 259 -13.98 10.08 -12.51
N ASP A 260 -13.31 9.16 -11.82
CA ASP A 260 -12.29 8.28 -12.41
C ASP A 260 -12.93 7.27 -13.38
N ILE A 261 -14.10 6.73 -13.06
CA ILE A 261 -14.84 5.81 -13.94
C ILE A 261 -15.38 6.55 -15.16
N LEU A 262 -15.91 7.76 -14.98
CA LEU A 262 -16.33 8.62 -16.08
C LEU A 262 -15.15 9.00 -16.99
N LEU A 263 -13.98 9.27 -16.41
CA LEU A 263 -12.76 9.56 -17.16
C LEU A 263 -12.32 8.34 -17.97
N ALA A 264 -12.26 7.15 -17.37
CA ALA A 264 -11.95 5.91 -18.08
C ALA A 264 -12.90 5.66 -19.26
N ARG A 265 -14.21 5.92 -19.07
CA ARG A 265 -15.21 5.85 -20.15
C ARG A 265 -14.95 6.89 -21.24
N ALA A 266 -14.64 8.12 -20.88
CA ALA A 266 -14.33 9.19 -21.83
C ALA A 266 -13.06 8.85 -22.65
N GLU A 267 -12.04 8.26 -22.02
CA GLU A 267 -10.84 7.81 -22.69
C GLU A 267 -11.11 6.69 -23.72
N LEU A 268 -11.98 5.73 -23.39
CA LEU A 268 -12.42 4.68 -24.32
C LEU A 268 -13.19 5.27 -25.51
N LEU A 269 -14.09 6.22 -25.26
CA LEU A 269 -14.82 6.95 -26.31
C LEU A 269 -13.86 7.74 -27.21
N PHE A 270 -12.86 8.39 -26.62
CA PHE A 270 -11.81 9.09 -27.36
C PHE A 270 -11.01 8.13 -28.25
N ALA A 271 -10.60 6.97 -27.71
CA ALA A 271 -9.87 5.95 -28.46
C ALA A 271 -10.70 5.36 -29.63
N SER A 272 -12.02 5.31 -29.49
CA SER A 272 -12.96 4.87 -30.53
C SER A 272 -13.42 6.00 -31.48
N SER A 273 -12.74 7.14 -31.48
CA SER A 273 -13.04 8.33 -32.31
C SER A 273 -14.40 9.00 -32.05
N ARG A 274 -15.02 8.74 -30.89
CA ARG A 274 -16.28 9.38 -30.46
C ARG A 274 -15.98 10.64 -29.63
N TYR A 275 -15.33 11.61 -30.26
CA TYR A 275 -14.78 12.79 -29.58
C TYR A 275 -15.84 13.67 -28.90
N GLN A 276 -17.01 13.82 -29.50
CA GLN A 276 -18.09 14.64 -28.94
C GLN A 276 -18.59 14.08 -27.60
N GLN A 277 -18.82 12.77 -27.53
CA GLN A 277 -19.27 12.10 -26.30
C GLN A 277 -18.17 12.13 -25.22
N ALA A 278 -16.90 11.98 -25.62
CA ALA A 278 -15.78 12.12 -24.70
C ALA A 278 -15.68 13.55 -24.12
N LEU A 279 -15.92 14.57 -24.96
CA LEU A 279 -15.94 15.97 -24.53
C LEU A 279 -17.09 16.26 -23.56
N GLU A 280 -18.29 15.74 -23.84
CA GLU A 280 -19.45 15.88 -22.95
C GLU A 280 -19.17 15.30 -21.56
N LEU A 281 -18.60 14.09 -21.50
CA LEU A 281 -18.23 13.46 -20.23
C LEU A 281 -17.14 14.24 -19.48
N THR A 282 -16.05 14.61 -20.15
CA THR A 282 -14.96 15.36 -19.51
C THR A 282 -15.41 16.74 -19.03
N SER A 283 -16.27 17.42 -19.79
CA SER A 283 -16.88 18.69 -19.38
C SER A 283 -17.78 18.53 -18.15
N LYS A 284 -18.59 17.46 -18.08
CA LYS A 284 -19.38 17.13 -16.90
C LYS A 284 -18.49 16.90 -15.68
N ILE A 285 -17.37 16.18 -15.83
CA ILE A 285 -16.40 15.93 -14.76
C ILE A 285 -15.86 17.27 -14.24
N VAL A 286 -15.32 18.11 -15.13
CA VAL A 286 -14.71 19.41 -14.76
C VAL A 286 -15.74 20.33 -14.08
N THR A 287 -17.00 20.30 -14.53
CA THR A 287 -18.06 21.12 -13.92
C THR A 287 -18.41 20.66 -12.51
N LYS A 288 -18.34 19.35 -12.23
CA LYS A 288 -18.70 18.75 -10.93
C LYS A 288 -17.53 18.76 -9.95
N ASP A 289 -16.30 18.57 -10.43
CA ASP A 289 -15.07 18.56 -9.64
C ASP A 289 -13.97 19.39 -10.34
N PRO A 290 -14.00 20.73 -10.20
CA PRO A 290 -12.97 21.61 -10.73
C PRO A 290 -11.74 21.54 -9.81
N ARG A 291 -10.91 20.52 -10.00
CA ARG A 291 -9.61 20.37 -9.33
C ARG A 291 -8.47 20.63 -10.30
#